data_AF-A0A512AAM2-F1
#
_entry.id   AF-A0A512AAM2-F1
#
_cell.length_a   1.000
_cell.length_b   1.000
_cell.length_c   1.000
_cell.angle_alpha   90.00
_cell.angle_beta   90.00
_cell.angle_gamma   90.00
#
_symmetry.space_group_name_H-M   'P 1'
#
loop_
_entity.id
_entity.type
_entity.pdbx_description
1 polymer ?
#
loop_
_entity_poly.entity_id
_entity_poly.type
_entity_poly.pdbx_seq_one_letter_code
_entity_poly.pdbx_strand_id
1 'polypeptide(L)'
;MKEVLENLHQACSTLNDKFNGKLLDQEKLDDFLEDLRDDWDSSFKQLRGGLQILESQVESIESSRNSAYTKGILEIFWGLRRLEVLLDDADDLLVALNKKLMFESGEISEQEYLDDGILNVKYLDE
;
A
#
# COMPACT_ATOMS: atom_id res chain seq x y z
N MET A 1 10.89 -2.42 8.15
CA MET A 1 9.73 -1.84 7.44
C MET A 1 8.60 -2.87 7.34
N LYS A 2 8.83 -4.09 6.82
CA LYS A 2 7.87 -5.23 6.95
C LYS A 2 7.26 -5.36 8.34
N GLU A 3 8.13 -5.53 9.35
CA GLU A 3 7.73 -5.63 10.77
C GLU A 3 6.89 -4.44 11.25
N VAL A 4 7.13 -3.24 10.73
CA VAL A 4 6.35 -2.05 11.11
C VAL A 4 4.95 -2.12 10.49
N LEU A 5 4.81 -2.63 9.27
CA LEU A 5 3.52 -2.87 8.63
C LEU A 5 2.77 -4.04 9.29
N GLU A 6 3.47 -5.08 9.75
CA GLU A 6 2.89 -6.14 10.58
C GLU A 6 2.40 -5.60 11.93
N ASN A 7 3.16 -4.70 12.56
CA ASN A 7 2.74 -4.01 13.78
C ASN A 7 1.57 -3.06 13.54
N LEU A 8 1.50 -2.41 12.37
CA LEU A 8 0.35 -1.61 11.96
C LEU A 8 -0.90 -2.48 11.83
N HIS A 9 -0.81 -3.61 11.14
CA HIS A 9 -1.89 -4.60 11.07
C HIS A 9 -2.34 -5.00 12.49
N GLN A 10 -1.40 -5.33 13.38
CA GLN A 10 -1.72 -5.73 14.75
C GLN A 10 -2.44 -4.62 15.52
N ALA A 11 -2.02 -3.36 15.35
CA ALA A 11 -2.70 -2.22 15.97
C ALA A 11 -4.12 -2.05 15.43
N CYS A 12 -4.31 -2.18 14.11
CA CYS A 12 -5.62 -2.11 13.46
C CYS A 12 -6.55 -3.24 13.92
N SER A 13 -6.07 -4.48 13.95
CA SER A 13 -6.81 -5.65 14.44
C SER A 13 -7.21 -5.48 15.91
N THR A 14 -6.27 -5.08 16.78
CA THR A 14 -6.56 -4.87 18.22
C THR A 14 -7.61 -3.78 18.43
N LEU A 15 -7.53 -2.70 17.64
CA LEU A 15 -8.52 -1.62 17.69
C LEU A 15 -9.87 -2.08 17.14
N ASN A 16 -9.91 -2.87 16.07
CA ASN A 16 -11.14 -3.44 15.54
C ASN A 16 -11.82 -4.36 16.56
N ASP A 17 -11.05 -5.22 17.23
CA ASP A 17 -11.52 -6.12 18.29
C ASP A 17 -12.14 -5.37 19.46
N LYS A 18 -11.52 -4.25 19.88
CA LYS A 18 -12.07 -3.37 20.93
C LYS A 18 -13.46 -2.85 20.59
N PHE A 19 -13.78 -2.73 19.31
CA PHE A 19 -15.08 -2.28 18.80
C PHE A 19 -15.93 -3.45 18.28
N ASN A 20 -15.63 -4.69 18.68
CA ASN A 20 -16.34 -5.92 18.30
C ASN A 20 -16.38 -6.14 16.78
N GLY A 21 -15.28 -5.84 16.07
CA GLY A 21 -15.17 -6.06 14.63
C GLY A 21 -15.97 -5.07 13.77
N LYS A 22 -16.40 -3.93 14.34
CA LYS A 22 -17.23 -2.95 13.61
C LYS A 22 -16.44 -1.95 12.77
N LEU A 23 -15.13 -1.81 12.99
CA LEU A 23 -14.32 -0.78 12.33
C LEU A 23 -13.85 -1.21 10.94
N LEU A 24 -13.49 -2.49 10.81
CA LEU A 24 -12.99 -3.06 9.57
C LEU A 24 -13.59 -4.45 9.35
N ASP A 25 -13.71 -4.81 8.08
CA ASP A 25 -13.93 -6.20 7.68
C ASP A 25 -12.71 -7.04 8.07
N GLN A 26 -12.95 -8.23 8.61
CA GLN A 26 -11.89 -9.16 8.95
C GLN A 26 -11.18 -9.68 7.69
N GLU A 27 -11.91 -9.87 6.59
CA GLU A 27 -11.33 -10.29 5.31
C GLU A 27 -10.25 -9.29 4.85
N LYS A 28 -10.53 -7.98 4.94
CA LYS A 28 -9.55 -6.94 4.59
C LYS A 28 -8.29 -6.94 5.47
N LEU A 29 -8.43 -7.25 6.75
CA LEU A 29 -7.28 -7.36 7.65
C LEU A 29 -6.42 -8.57 7.30
N ASP A 30 -7.07 -9.70 7.06
CA ASP A 30 -6.42 -10.97 6.73
C ASP A 30 -5.71 -10.87 5.37
N ASP A 31 -6.38 -10.34 4.34
CA ASP A 31 -5.84 -10.12 3.00
C ASP A 31 -4.59 -9.23 3.03
N PHE A 32 -4.65 -8.08 3.71
CA PHE A 32 -3.50 -7.19 3.86
C PHE A 32 -2.29 -7.91 4.48
N LEU A 33 -2.52 -8.72 5.51
CA LEU A 33 -1.44 -9.43 6.19
C LEU A 33 -0.87 -10.57 5.32
N GLU A 34 -1.71 -11.26 4.57
CA GLU A 34 -1.31 -12.31 3.63
C GLU A 34 -0.44 -11.71 2.51
N ASP A 35 -0.94 -10.69 1.82
CA ASP A 35 -0.23 -10.00 0.74
C ASP A 35 1.11 -9.43 1.23
N LEU A 36 1.13 -8.78 2.39
CA LEU A 36 2.35 -8.27 3.00
C LEU A 36 3.37 -9.38 3.26
N ARG A 37 2.93 -10.55 3.73
CA ARG A 37 3.84 -11.66 4.06
C ARG A 37 4.41 -12.31 2.83
N ASP A 38 3.59 -12.47 1.80
CA ASP A 38 3.92 -13.17 0.56
C ASP A 38 4.79 -12.30 -0.37
N ASP A 39 4.48 -11.01 -0.50
CA ASP A 39 5.07 -10.16 -1.52
C ASP A 39 6.18 -9.24 -1.02
N TRP A 40 6.27 -8.94 0.29
CA TRP A 40 7.29 -7.98 0.77
C TRP A 40 8.71 -8.43 0.46
N ASP A 41 9.07 -9.65 0.86
CA ASP A 41 10.46 -10.11 0.77
C ASP A 41 10.89 -10.37 -0.68
N SER A 42 9.97 -10.85 -1.51
CA SER A 42 10.22 -11.06 -2.94
C SER A 42 10.40 -9.71 -3.65
N SER A 43 9.55 -8.72 -3.36
CA SER A 43 9.62 -7.37 -3.92
C SER A 43 10.87 -6.60 -3.48
N PHE A 44 11.21 -6.66 -2.19
CA PHE A 44 12.41 -6.01 -1.67
C PHE A 44 13.69 -6.67 -2.20
N LYS A 45 13.71 -8.01 -2.33
CA LYS A 45 14.82 -8.73 -2.95
C LYS A 45 14.98 -8.35 -4.42
N GLN A 46 13.87 -8.18 -5.13
CA GLN A 46 13.87 -7.76 -6.53
C GLN A 46 14.46 -6.36 -6.70
N LEU A 47 13.98 -5.40 -5.90
CA LEU A 47 14.53 -4.05 -5.83
C LEU A 47 16.04 -4.04 -5.58
N ARG A 48 16.48 -4.76 -4.53
CA ARG A 48 17.90 -4.88 -4.18
C ARG A 48 18.71 -5.52 -5.31
N GLY A 49 18.20 -6.58 -5.93
CA GLY A 49 18.87 -7.28 -7.02
C GLY A 49 19.05 -6.38 -8.25
N GLY A 50 18.02 -5.60 -8.60
CA GLY A 50 18.11 -4.61 -9.66
C GLY A 50 19.15 -3.52 -9.38
N LEU A 51 19.20 -3.02 -8.14
CA LEU A 51 20.21 -2.04 -7.72
C LEU A 51 21.63 -2.61 -7.83
N GLN A 52 21.86 -3.83 -7.34
CA GLN A 52 23.16 -4.50 -7.43
C GLN A 52 23.64 -4.68 -8.88
N ILE A 53 22.72 -5.00 -9.81
CA ILE A 53 23.04 -5.11 -11.25
C ILE A 53 23.48 -3.76 -11.81
N LEU A 54 22.85 -2.66 -11.40
CA LEU A 54 23.24 -1.32 -11.85
C LEU A 54 24.59 -0.93 -11.26
N GLU A 55 24.74 -1.03 -9.94
CA GLU A 55 25.96 -0.66 -9.22
C GLU A 55 27.21 -1.37 -9.74
N SER A 56 27.08 -2.63 -10.18
CA SER A 56 28.23 -3.39 -10.68
C SER A 56 28.87 -2.83 -11.95
N GLN A 57 28.19 -1.94 -12.68
CA GLN A 57 28.68 -1.42 -13.96
C GLN A 57 28.23 0.00 -14.28
N VAL A 58 27.66 0.73 -13.31
CA VAL A 58 27.00 2.03 -13.53
C VAL A 58 27.90 3.04 -14.26
N GLU A 59 29.19 3.06 -13.92
CA GLU A 59 30.20 3.96 -14.51
C GLU A 59 30.49 3.67 -16.00
N SER A 60 30.11 2.49 -16.50
CA SER A 60 30.35 2.06 -17.88
C SER A 60 29.09 2.07 -18.77
N ILE A 61 27.95 2.47 -18.21
CA ILE A 61 26.68 2.49 -18.94
C ILE A 61 26.58 3.77 -19.77
N GLU A 62 26.69 3.64 -21.09
CA GLU A 62 26.55 4.75 -22.03
C GLU A 62 25.16 4.83 -22.69
N SER A 63 24.35 3.77 -22.58
CA SER A 63 23.06 3.67 -23.27
C SER A 63 22.13 2.65 -22.61
N SER A 64 20.82 2.88 -22.73
CA SER A 64 19.78 1.94 -22.31
C SER A 64 19.74 0.63 -23.09
N ARG A 65 20.52 0.51 -24.18
CA ARG A 65 20.74 -0.75 -24.90
C ARG A 65 21.66 -1.72 -24.15
N ASN A 66 22.38 -1.25 -23.11
CA ASN A 66 23.13 -2.13 -22.23
C ASN A 66 22.15 -3.07 -21.51
N SER A 67 22.27 -4.38 -21.78
CA SER A 67 21.33 -5.38 -21.26
C SER A 67 21.23 -5.39 -19.73
N ALA A 68 22.33 -5.10 -19.04
CA ALA A 68 22.35 -5.10 -17.60
C ALA A 68 21.77 -3.80 -17.02
N TYR A 69 21.96 -2.65 -17.69
CA TYR A 69 21.17 -1.45 -17.39
C TYR A 69 19.67 -1.74 -17.50
N THR A 70 19.23 -2.26 -18.65
CA THR A 70 17.81 -2.53 -18.90
C THR A 70 17.24 -3.48 -17.85
N LYS A 71 17.95 -4.57 -17.56
CA LYS A 71 17.55 -5.54 -16.55
C LYS A 71 17.50 -4.92 -15.16
N GLY A 72 18.55 -4.22 -14.74
CA GLY A 72 18.63 -3.59 -13.43
C GLY A 72 17.47 -2.61 -13.19
N ILE A 73 17.19 -1.75 -14.17
CA ILE A 73 16.05 -0.81 -14.11
C ILE A 73 14.71 -1.54 -14.06
N LEU A 74 14.52 -2.60 -14.85
CA LEU A 74 13.27 -3.37 -14.85
C LEU A 74 12.98 -4.01 -13.49
N GLU A 75 14.00 -4.65 -12.89
CA GLU A 75 13.88 -5.27 -11.57
C GLU A 75 13.59 -4.21 -10.48
N ILE A 76 14.23 -3.04 -10.56
CA ILE A 76 13.94 -1.92 -9.65
C ILE A 76 12.49 -1.45 -9.82
N PHE A 77 12.02 -1.23 -11.05
CA PHE A 77 10.65 -0.78 -11.30
C PHE A 77 9.61 -1.76 -10.78
N TRP A 78 9.80 -3.06 -11.01
CA TRP A 78 8.86 -4.07 -10.51
C TRP A 78 8.89 -4.19 -8.99
N GLY A 79 10.09 -4.17 -8.38
CA GLY A 79 10.22 -4.18 -6.93
C GLY A 79 9.56 -2.96 -6.29
N LEU A 80 9.78 -1.75 -6.82
CA LEU A 80 9.16 -0.53 -6.32
C LEU A 80 7.64 -0.54 -6.47
N ARG A 81 7.11 -0.91 -7.65
CA ARG A 81 5.65 -0.91 -7.88
C ARG A 81 4.90 -1.89 -6.98
N ARG A 82 5.50 -3.05 -6.69
CA ARG A 82 4.86 -4.01 -5.75
C ARG A 82 4.90 -3.50 -4.32
N LEU A 83 6.01 -2.88 -3.91
CA LEU A 83 6.09 -2.22 -2.60
C LEU A 83 5.11 -1.05 -2.49
N GLU A 84 4.89 -0.30 -3.57
CA GLU A 84 3.90 0.78 -3.64
C GLU A 84 2.49 0.23 -3.39
N VAL A 85 2.09 -0.87 -4.05
CA VAL A 85 0.80 -1.53 -3.80
C VAL A 85 0.62 -1.90 -2.33
N LEU A 86 1.61 -2.57 -1.73
CA LEU A 86 1.53 -2.96 -0.30
C LEU A 86 1.42 -1.76 0.65
N LEU A 87 1.99 -0.61 0.28
CA LEU A 87 1.89 0.62 1.07
C LEU A 87 0.55 1.32 0.85
N ASP A 88 -0.01 1.24 -0.35
CA ASP A 88 -1.34 1.72 -0.70
C ASP A 88 -2.41 0.94 0.08
N ASP A 89 -2.30 -0.40 0.13
CA ASP A 89 -3.19 -1.26 0.92
C ASP A 89 -3.15 -0.91 2.42
N ALA A 90 -1.97 -0.55 2.93
CA ALA A 90 -1.81 -0.10 4.31
C ALA A 90 -2.50 1.25 4.58
N ASP A 91 -2.45 2.18 3.61
CA ASP A 91 -3.14 3.48 3.68
C ASP A 91 -4.66 3.28 3.64
N ASP A 92 -5.15 2.49 2.69
CA ASP A 92 -6.57 2.15 2.55
C ASP A 92 -7.14 1.52 3.82
N LEU A 93 -6.38 0.59 4.43
CA LEU A 93 -6.75 -0.05 5.69
C LEU A 93 -6.89 0.99 6.82
N LEU A 94 -5.93 1.92 6.92
CA LEU A 94 -5.92 2.99 7.92
C LEU A 94 -7.05 4.00 7.72
N VAL A 95 -7.27 4.43 6.48
CA VAL A 95 -8.33 5.37 6.10
C VAL A 95 -9.68 4.76 6.45
N ALA A 96 -9.94 3.51 6.05
CA ALA A 96 -11.19 2.82 6.35
C ALA A 96 -11.43 2.70 7.85
N LEU A 97 -10.42 2.25 8.61
CA LEU A 97 -10.51 2.11 10.06
C LEU A 97 -10.80 3.45 10.74
N ASN A 98 -10.03 4.49 10.39
CA ASN A 98 -10.13 5.79 11.03
C ASN A 98 -11.47 6.45 10.71
N LYS A 99 -11.93 6.37 9.46
CA LYS A 99 -13.23 6.92 9.05
C LYS A 99 -14.38 6.26 9.79
N LYS A 100 -14.34 4.94 9.94
CA LYS A 100 -15.35 4.21 10.71
C LYS A 100 -15.26 4.51 12.20
N LEU A 101 -14.07 4.66 12.76
CA LEU A 101 -13.88 5.05 14.16
C LEU A 101 -14.51 6.42 14.44
N MET A 102 -14.21 7.43 13.61
CA MET A 102 -14.80 8.78 13.72
C MET A 102 -16.33 8.75 13.65
N PHE A 103 -16.90 7.87 12.82
CA PHE A 103 -18.35 7.70 12.74
C PHE A 103 -18.92 7.07 14.02
N GLU A 104 -18.35 5.96 14.50
CA GLU A 104 -18.80 5.27 15.71
C GLU A 104 -18.58 6.13 16.99
N SER A 105 -17.62 7.05 16.98
CA SER A 105 -17.38 8.03 18.07
C SER A 105 -18.27 9.27 18.00
N GLY A 106 -19.01 9.47 16.89
CA GLY A 106 -19.85 10.64 16.67
C GLY A 106 -19.07 11.91 16.30
N GLU A 107 -17.82 11.78 15.86
CA GLU A 107 -16.99 12.89 15.36
C GLU A 107 -17.41 13.36 13.97
N ILE A 108 -17.97 12.46 13.16
CA ILE A 108 -18.52 12.76 11.83
C ILE A 108 -19.95 12.23 11.69
N SER A 109 -20.73 12.86 10.82
CA SER A 109 -22.08 12.42 10.47
C SER A 109 -22.07 11.18 9.56
N GLU A 110 -23.21 10.49 9.44
CA GLU A 110 -23.38 9.41 8.47
C GLU A 110 -23.15 9.89 7.03
N GLN A 111 -23.53 11.14 6.73
CA GLN A 111 -23.30 11.73 5.41
C GLN A 111 -21.79 11.87 5.11
N GLU A 112 -21.01 12.36 6.06
CA GLU A 112 -19.55 12.48 5.92
C GLU A 112 -18.86 11.10 5.90
N TYR A 113 -19.40 10.12 6.62
CA TYR A 113 -18.91 8.74 6.56
C TYR A 113 -19.15 8.09 5.18
N LEU A 114 -20.30 8.36 4.55
CA LEU A 114 -20.66 7.82 3.24
C LEU A 114 -20.05 8.61 2.07
N ASP A 115 -19.52 9.81 2.30
CA ASP A 115 -18.87 10.62 1.27
C ASP A 115 -17.58 9.94 0.78
N ASP A 116 -17.57 9.46 -0.46
CA ASP A 116 -16.42 8.82 -1.09
C ASP A 116 -15.37 9.82 -1.61
N GLY A 117 -15.59 11.12 -1.39
CA GLY A 117 -14.71 12.18 -1.88
C GLY A 117 -14.78 12.38 -3.39
N ILE A 118 -15.69 11.68 -4.09
CA ILE A 118 -15.88 11.81 -5.53
C ILE A 118 -16.82 12.99 -5.80
N LEU A 119 -16.25 14.03 -6.40
CA LEU A 119 -17.00 15.20 -6.84
C LEU A 119 -17.91 14.82 -8.01
N ASN A 120 -19.18 14.57 -7.73
CA ASN A 120 -20.21 14.33 -8.74
C ASN A 120 -20.57 15.63 -9.45
N VAL A 121 -19.72 16.07 -10.39
CA VAL A 121 -19.97 17.28 -11.19
C VAL A 121 -21.05 16.98 -12.22
N LYS A 122 -22.23 17.58 -12.06
CA LYS A 122 -23.24 17.65 -13.13
C LYS A 122 -22.93 18.86 -14.00
N TYR A 123 -22.62 18.63 -15.27
CA TYR A 123 -22.63 19.70 -16.27
C TYR A 123 -24.07 20.17 -16.45
N LEU A 124 -24.32 21.46 -16.23
CA LEU A 124 -25.57 22.11 -16.61
C LEU A 124 -25.37 22.59 -18.05
N ASP A 125 -26.04 21.96 -19.01
CA ASP A 125 -26.17 22.54 -20.36
C ASP A 125 -27.00 23.83 -20.23
N GLU A 126 -26.44 24.96 -20.68
CA GLU A 126 -27.09 26.29 -20.70
C GLU A 126 -28.26 26.38 -21.70
#